data_AF-A0A7Y2A443-F1
#
_entry.id   AF-A0A7Y2A443-F1
#
_cell.length_a   1.000
_cell.length_b   1.000
_cell.length_c   1.000
_cell.angle_alpha   90.00
_cell.angle_beta   90.00
_cell.angle_gamma   90.00
#
_symmetry.space_group_name_H-M   'P 1'
#
loop_
_entity.id
_entity.type
_entity.pdbx_description
1 polymer ?
#
loop_
_entity_poly.entity_id
_entity_poly.type
_entity_poly.pdbx_seq_one_letter_code
_entity_poly.pdbx_strand_id
1 'polypeptide(L)' 'RYGFYDGVPRTLEEIGDEFSLTRERIRQLEKLALCRLRHPSFGIREQDLI' A
#
# COMPACT_ATOMS: atom_id res chain seq x y z
N ARG A 1 -1.48 -2.66 7.17
CA ARG A 1 -1.53 -1.34 7.85
C ARG A 1 -2.77 -1.15 8.70
N TYR A 2 -3.99 -1.33 8.17
CA TYR A 2 -5.23 -0.98 8.88
C TYR A 2 -5.79 -2.05 9.84
N GLY A 3 -5.15 -3.22 9.98
CA GLY A 3 -5.62 -4.26 10.91
C GLY A 3 -6.91 -4.96 10.49
N PHE A 4 -7.21 -5.05 9.18
CA PHE A 4 -8.46 -5.66 8.70
C PHE A 4 -8.62 -7.16 8.99
N TYR A 5 -7.51 -7.87 9.24
CA TYR A 5 -7.53 -9.32 9.45
C TYR A 5 -7.45 -9.72 10.92
N ASP A 6 -6.59 -9.05 11.71
CA ASP A 6 -6.27 -9.38 13.10
C ASP A 6 -6.62 -8.25 14.09
N GLY A 7 -7.15 -7.12 13.61
CA GLY A 7 -7.42 -5.94 14.43
C GLY A 7 -6.17 -5.14 14.80
N VAL A 8 -4.97 -5.61 14.43
CA VAL A 8 -3.71 -4.99 14.82
C VAL A 8 -3.17 -4.15 13.66
N PRO A 9 -3.16 -2.81 13.78
CA PRO A 9 -2.54 -1.99 12.77
C PRO A 9 -1.01 -2.19 12.77
N ARG A 10 -0.41 -2.17 11.58
CA ARG A 10 1.04 -2.28 11.38
C ARG A 10 1.57 -1.04 10.67
N THR A 11 2.74 -0.57 11.05
CA THR A 11 3.46 0.54 10.42
C THR A 11 4.02 0.13 9.06
N LEU A 12 4.41 1.11 8.24
CA LEU A 12 5.03 0.83 6.94
C LEU A 12 6.41 0.16 7.08
N GLU A 13 7.07 0.36 8.21
CA GLU A 13 8.39 -0.21 8.52
C GLU A 13 8.26 -1.68 8.92
N GLU A 14 7.35 -2.00 9.84
CA GLU A 14 7.04 -3.40 10.22
C GLU A 14 6.58 -4.24 9.02
N ILE A 15 5.75 -3.67 8.15
CA ILE A 15 5.34 -4.32 6.90
C ILE A 15 6.54 -4.43 5.93
N GLY A 16 7.41 -3.43 5.90
CA GLY A 16 8.64 -3.48 5.10
C GLY A 16 9.52 -4.66 5.50
N ASP A 17 9.75 -4.82 6.80
CA ASP A 17 10.57 -5.89 7.38
C ASP A 17 9.96 -7.27 7.10
N GLU A 18 8.64 -7.43 7.29
CA GLU A 18 7.91 -8.68 7.02
C GLU A 18 8.00 -9.12 5.55
N PHE A 19 7.95 -8.16 4.62
CA PHE A 19 7.96 -8.42 3.17
C PHE A 19 9.35 -8.25 2.53
N SER A 20 10.40 -7.97 3.31
CA SER A 20 11.75 -7.65 2.82
C SER A 20 11.75 -6.51 1.77
N LEU A 21 10.91 -5.51 1.99
CA LEU A 21 10.77 -4.32 1.15
C LEU A 21 11.11 -3.07 1.95
N THR A 22 11.57 -2.03 1.26
CA THR A 22 11.80 -0.75 1.93
C THR A 22 10.48 -0.11 2.34
N ARG A 23 10.50 0.65 3.44
CA ARG A 23 9.36 1.47 3.89
C ARG A 23 8.73 2.30 2.77
N GLU A 24 9.57 2.87 1.91
CA GLU A 24 9.13 3.69 0.78
C GLU A 24 8.40 2.86 -0.28
N ARG A 25 8.84 1.62 -0.53
CA ARG A 25 8.15 0.71 -1.45
C ARG A 25 6.75 0.36 -0.94
N ILE A 26 6.59 0.10 0.36
CA ILE A 26 5.27 -0.13 0.97
C ILE A 26 4.38 1.11 0.85
N ARG A 27 4.94 2.32 1.04
CA ARG A 27 4.22 3.59 0.85
C ARG A 27 3.68 3.75 -0.57
N GLN A 28 4.48 3.42 -1.58
CA GLN A 28 4.07 3.47 -2.99
C GLN A 28 2.93 2.50 -3.30
N LEU A 29 3.05 1.25 -2.83
CA LEU A 29 2.01 0.24 -3.00
C LEU A 29 0.70 0.64 -2.31
N GLU A 30 0.78 1.26 -1.13
CA GLU A 30 -0.39 1.79 -0.44
C GLU A 30 -1.06 2.92 -1.25
N LYS A 31 -0.29 3.88 -1.77
CA LYS A 31 -0.82 4.95 -2.63
C LYS A 31 -1.49 4.36 -3.87
N LEU A 32 -0.86 3.37 -4.52
CA LEU A 32 -1.43 2.67 -5.66
C LEU A 32 -2.72 1.95 -5.28
N ALA A 33 -2.78 1.23 -4.16
CA ALA A 33 -3.98 0.53 -3.72
C ALA A 33 -5.16 1.49 -3.44
N LEU A 34 -4.88 2.67 -2.88
CA LEU A 34 -5.91 3.70 -2.65
C LEU A 34 -6.37 4.38 -3.96
N CYS A 35 -5.43 4.69 -4.86
CA CYS A 35 -5.72 5.22 -6.21
C CYS A 35 -6.47 4.21 -7.08
N ARG A 36 -6.15 2.93 -6.85
CA ARG A 36 -6.99 1.74 -6.86
C ARG A 36 -8.38 2.12 -6.38
N LEU A 37 -8.78 1.65 -5.22
CA LEU A 37 -10.11 1.73 -4.59
C LEU A 37 -10.99 2.98 -4.79
N ARG A 38 -10.46 4.17 -5.10
CA ARG A 38 -11.23 5.42 -5.32
C ARG A 38 -12.04 5.53 -6.61
N HIS A 39 -11.68 4.89 -7.73
CA HIS A 39 -12.39 5.08 -9.01
C HIS A 39 -13.09 3.80 -9.51
N PRO A 40 -14.42 3.75 -9.69
CA PRO A 40 -15.18 2.50 -9.95
C PRO A 40 -14.78 1.71 -11.23
N SER A 41 -13.92 2.25 -12.07
CA SER A 41 -13.43 1.68 -13.34
C SER A 41 -11.89 1.56 -13.46
N PHE A 42 -11.13 1.85 -12.39
CA PHE A 42 -9.65 1.84 -12.25
C PHE A 42 -8.78 1.91 -13.51
N GLY A 43 -8.11 3.05 -13.73
CA GLY A 43 -7.17 3.27 -14.85
C GLY A 43 -5.73 3.70 -14.49
N ILE A 44 -5.38 3.95 -13.22
CA ILE A 44 -4.05 4.48 -12.89
C ILE A 44 -3.06 3.33 -12.73
N ARG A 45 -2.07 3.26 -13.62
CA ARG A 45 -0.97 2.30 -13.57
C ARG A 45 0.09 2.79 -12.59
N GLU A 46 0.91 1.89 -12.08
CA GLU A 46 2.03 2.25 -11.20
C GLU A 46 2.99 3.27 -11.85
N GLN A 47 3.08 3.22 -13.18
CA GLN A 47 3.87 4.12 -14.03
C GLN A 47 3.39 5.58 -13.97
N ASP A 48 2.12 5.82 -13.63
CA ASP A 48 1.51 7.15 -13.57
C ASP A 48 1.66 7.83 -12.19
N LEU A 49 2.26 7.13 -11.20
CA LEU A 49 2.38 7.59 -9.82
C LEU A 49 3.75 8.20 -9.46
N ILE A 50 4.65 8.31 -10.45
CA ILE A 50 6.02 8.87 -10.35
C ILE A 50 5.98 10.39 -10.45
#